data_AF-A0A1F8UR81-F1
#
_entry.id   AF-A0A1F8UR81-F1
#
_cell.length_a   1.000
_cell.length_b   1.000
_cell.length_c   1.000
_cell.angle_alpha   90.00
_cell.angle_beta   90.00
_cell.angle_gamma   90.00
#
_symmetry.space_group_name_H-M   'P 1'
#
loop_
_entity.id
_entity.type
_entity.pdbx_description
1 polymer ?
#
loop_
_entity_poly.entity_id
_entity_poly.type
_entity_poly.pdbx_seq_one_letter_code
_entity_poly.pdbx_strand_id
1 'polypeptide(L)'
;MSYKEYRQVINNFKITHPQWNEYDILDYMERKGMDLTYARYAANVKSENYDIKILNSKHGPAHAKRVLLLSLIIGTREGLDERSIELLADAAIHHDIGREDETNNDYHGRKSVEKMIKNKLDCKYGDEDKRILHMVMDGHAVGPDRLNELIVRYDIWDIDTANPILAVLMDADALDRVRINRLDPNCLQTDNAVQMVDFAQGLYRDFEQFDLWTDDSGLDEGVEL
;
A
#
# COMPACT_ATOMS: atom_id res chain seq x y z
N MET A 1 24.11 5.94 2.43
CA MET A 1 23.92 6.91 1.34
C MET A 1 23.57 8.26 1.95
N SER A 2 24.24 9.33 1.54
CA SER A 2 23.92 10.70 1.92
C SER A 2 22.65 11.19 1.20
N TYR A 3 22.00 12.24 1.73
CA TYR A 3 20.82 12.82 1.08
C TYR A 3 21.11 13.34 -0.35
N LYS A 4 22.31 13.87 -0.59
CA LYS A 4 22.74 14.34 -1.91
C LYS A 4 22.83 13.19 -2.92
N GLU A 5 23.42 12.06 -2.50
CA GLU A 5 23.51 10.86 -3.33
C GLU A 5 22.12 10.28 -3.62
N TYR A 6 21.24 10.20 -2.62
CA TYR A 6 19.85 9.76 -2.80
C TYR A 6 19.12 10.61 -3.85
N ARG A 7 19.18 11.94 -3.73
CA ARG A 7 18.58 12.86 -4.71
C ARG A 7 19.13 12.66 -6.12
N GLN A 8 20.43 12.38 -6.24
CA GLN A 8 21.05 12.12 -7.54
C GLN A 8 20.56 10.83 -8.18
N VAL A 9 20.46 9.73 -7.40
CA VAL A 9 19.88 8.46 -7.87
C VAL A 9 18.46 8.67 -8.37
N ILE A 10 17.62 9.31 -7.56
CA ILE A 10 16.22 9.58 -7.93
C ILE A 10 16.11 10.47 -9.17
N ASN A 11 16.90 11.54 -9.27
CA ASN A 11 16.85 12.42 -10.45
C ASN A 11 17.30 11.69 -11.72
N ASN A 12 18.35 10.88 -11.65
CA ASN A 12 18.82 10.09 -12.79
C ASN A 12 17.75 9.08 -13.25
N PHE A 13 17.07 8.45 -12.31
CA PHE A 13 16.00 7.51 -12.60
C PHE A 13 14.86 8.18 -13.39
N LYS A 14 14.39 9.35 -12.95
CA LYS A 14 13.29 10.10 -13.59
C LYS A 14 13.63 10.63 -14.99
N ILE A 15 14.91 10.83 -15.33
CA ILE A 15 15.32 11.24 -16.69
C ILE A 15 14.95 10.16 -17.72
N THR A 16 15.00 8.88 -17.32
CA THR A 16 14.77 7.74 -18.21
C THR A 16 13.35 7.17 -18.12
N HIS A 17 12.57 7.60 -17.13
CA HIS A 17 11.22 7.11 -16.87
C HIS A 17 10.27 8.30 -16.71
N PRO A 18 9.42 8.61 -17.73
CA PRO A 18 8.43 9.67 -17.63
C PRO A 18 7.59 9.54 -16.36
N GLN A 19 7.43 10.65 -15.64
CA GLN A 19 6.69 10.67 -14.38
C GLN A 19 5.33 11.32 -14.59
N TRP A 20 4.32 10.84 -13.84
CA TRP A 20 3.05 11.53 -13.76
C TRP A 20 3.16 12.66 -12.75
N ASN A 21 2.63 13.82 -13.12
CA ASN A 21 2.51 14.91 -12.18
C ASN A 21 1.25 14.73 -11.32
N GLU A 22 1.14 15.55 -10.28
CA GLU A 22 0.04 15.50 -9.33
C GLU A 22 -1.33 15.73 -9.97
N TYR A 23 -1.43 16.65 -10.95
CA TYR A 23 -2.67 16.94 -11.66
C TYR A 23 -3.17 15.72 -12.46
N ASP A 24 -2.27 15.06 -13.20
CA ASP A 24 -2.63 13.87 -13.98
C ASP A 24 -3.18 12.75 -13.09
N ILE A 25 -2.65 12.63 -11.86
CA ILE A 25 -3.08 11.62 -10.91
C ILE A 25 -4.42 11.97 -10.28
N LEU A 26 -4.61 13.22 -9.84
CA LEU A 26 -5.88 13.66 -9.27
C LEU A 26 -7.02 13.56 -10.29
N ASP A 27 -6.80 13.98 -11.54
CA ASP A 27 -7.76 13.80 -12.63
C ASP A 27 -8.07 12.32 -12.89
N TYR A 28 -7.05 11.46 -12.89
CA TYR A 28 -7.23 10.03 -13.07
C TYR A 28 -8.05 9.42 -11.93
N MET A 29 -7.77 9.80 -10.68
CA MET A 29 -8.51 9.34 -9.51
C MET A 29 -9.98 9.74 -9.55
N GLU A 30 -10.26 11.01 -9.89
CA GLU A 30 -11.62 11.54 -10.02
C GLU A 30 -12.40 10.77 -11.09
N ARG A 31 -11.81 10.59 -12.28
CA ARG A 31 -12.43 9.81 -13.38
C ARG A 31 -12.69 8.34 -13.03
N LYS A 32 -11.97 7.81 -12.04
CA LYS A 32 -12.10 6.42 -11.57
C LYS A 32 -12.93 6.27 -10.28
N GLY A 33 -13.40 7.37 -9.68
CA GLY A 33 -14.14 7.32 -8.40
C GLY A 33 -13.31 6.74 -7.25
N MET A 34 -11.99 6.96 -7.27
CA MET A 34 -11.07 6.40 -6.28
C MET A 34 -11.14 7.09 -4.92
N ASP A 35 -11.59 8.33 -4.88
CA ASP A 35 -11.83 9.13 -3.69
C ASP A 35 -12.73 8.41 -2.68
N LEU A 36 -13.89 7.90 -3.13
CA LEU A 36 -14.82 7.17 -2.28
C LEU A 36 -14.23 5.84 -1.79
N THR A 37 -13.50 5.15 -2.67
CA THR A 37 -12.83 3.89 -2.31
C THR A 37 -11.74 4.13 -1.28
N TYR A 38 -10.91 5.15 -1.48
CA TYR A 38 -9.88 5.56 -0.54
C TYR A 38 -10.50 5.93 0.81
N ALA A 39 -11.50 6.81 0.85
CA ALA A 39 -12.14 7.24 2.09
C ALA A 39 -12.71 6.05 2.89
N ARG A 40 -13.41 5.13 2.20
CA ARG A 40 -13.97 3.90 2.79
C ARG A 40 -12.90 3.04 3.48
N TYR A 41 -11.76 2.82 2.84
CA TYR A 41 -10.69 2.00 3.40
C TYR A 41 -9.81 2.74 4.41
N ALA A 42 -9.52 4.03 4.16
CA ALA A 42 -8.75 4.89 5.06
C ALA A 42 -9.46 5.04 6.42
N ALA A 43 -10.79 5.07 6.44
CA ALA A 43 -11.59 5.06 7.67
C ALA A 43 -11.37 3.79 8.53
N ASN A 44 -10.90 2.68 7.94
CA ASN A 44 -10.59 1.43 8.64
C ASN A 44 -9.15 1.37 9.17
N VAL A 45 -8.32 2.38 8.92
CA VAL A 45 -6.99 2.51 9.55
C VAL A 45 -7.18 2.93 11.01
N LYS A 46 -7.40 1.94 11.89
CA LYS A 46 -7.62 2.18 13.32
C LYS A 46 -6.32 2.13 14.11
N SER A 47 -6.05 3.20 14.86
CA SER A 47 -4.88 3.31 15.75
C SER A 47 -4.78 2.14 16.75
N GLU A 48 -5.90 1.60 17.22
CA GLU A 48 -5.91 0.43 18.12
C GLU A 48 -5.28 -0.84 17.51
N ASN A 49 -5.19 -0.91 16.18
CA ASN A 49 -4.51 -2.00 15.48
C ASN A 49 -2.99 -1.82 15.41
N TYR A 50 -2.41 -0.75 15.94
CA TYR A 50 -0.96 -0.53 15.93
C TYR A 50 -0.37 -0.70 17.33
N ASP A 51 0.90 -1.12 17.41
CA ASP A 51 1.64 -1.02 18.67
C ASP A 51 1.85 0.47 19.03
N ILE A 52 1.81 0.79 20.33
CA ILE A 52 1.97 2.17 20.83
C ILE A 52 3.26 2.84 20.37
N LYS A 53 4.33 2.06 20.14
CA LYS A 53 5.62 2.57 19.63
C LYS A 53 5.54 2.98 18.16
N ILE A 54 4.65 2.35 17.41
CA ILE A 54 4.48 2.55 15.96
C ILE A 54 3.50 3.68 15.66
N LEU A 55 2.56 3.98 16.55
CA LEU A 55 1.50 4.97 16.32
C LEU A 55 1.97 6.32 15.79
N ASN A 56 3.01 6.88 16.40
CA ASN A 56 3.58 8.19 16.00
C ASN A 56 4.88 8.05 15.21
N SER A 57 5.11 6.87 14.62
CA SER A 57 6.32 6.55 13.89
C SER A 57 6.19 6.78 12.39
N LYS A 58 7.27 6.49 11.66
CA LYS A 58 7.29 6.47 10.20
C LYS A 58 6.50 5.28 9.62
N HIS A 59 6.04 4.36 10.44
CA HIS A 59 5.25 3.18 10.07
C HIS A 59 3.82 3.21 10.67
N GLY A 60 3.39 4.34 11.20
CA GLY A 60 2.05 4.51 11.78
C GLY A 60 0.92 4.66 10.74
N PRO A 61 -0.29 5.02 11.18
CA PRO A 61 -1.49 5.14 10.33
C PRO A 61 -1.30 5.95 9.04
N ALA A 62 -0.55 7.06 9.08
CA ALA A 62 -0.30 7.88 7.90
C ALA A 62 0.49 7.13 6.80
N HIS A 63 1.37 6.21 7.17
CA HIS A 63 2.07 5.34 6.21
C HIS A 63 1.08 4.39 5.53
N ALA A 64 0.26 3.68 6.32
CA ALA A 64 -0.73 2.75 5.77
C ALA A 64 -1.71 3.46 4.82
N LYS A 65 -2.16 4.67 5.15
CA LYS A 65 -3.03 5.47 4.26
C LYS A 65 -2.33 5.88 2.96
N ARG A 66 -1.05 6.32 3.00
CA ARG A 66 -0.30 6.61 1.76
C ARG A 66 -0.09 5.37 0.90
N VAL A 67 0.23 4.23 1.52
CA VAL A 67 0.35 2.94 0.83
C VAL A 67 -0.99 2.52 0.22
N LEU A 68 -2.12 2.71 0.92
CA LEU A 68 -3.45 2.47 0.37
C LEU A 68 -3.68 3.31 -0.89
N LEU A 69 -3.43 4.62 -0.85
CA LEU A 69 -3.66 5.49 -1.99
C LEU A 69 -2.81 5.06 -3.21
N LEU A 70 -1.51 4.85 -3.00
CA LEU A 70 -0.60 4.39 -4.04
C LEU A 70 -1.04 3.04 -4.60
N SER A 71 -1.47 2.12 -3.74
CA SER A 71 -1.96 0.80 -4.14
C SER A 71 -3.21 0.89 -5.03
N LEU A 72 -4.20 1.73 -4.66
CA LEU A 72 -5.41 1.92 -5.46
C LEU A 72 -5.10 2.49 -6.86
N ILE A 73 -4.21 3.48 -6.92
CA ILE A 73 -3.79 4.11 -8.18
C ILE A 73 -3.06 3.09 -9.07
N ILE A 74 -2.02 2.44 -8.52
CA ILE A 74 -1.19 1.50 -9.28
C ILE A 74 -2.02 0.28 -9.70
N GLY A 75 -2.76 -0.34 -8.77
CA GLY A 75 -3.59 -1.51 -9.06
C GLY A 75 -4.61 -1.26 -10.17
N THR A 76 -5.27 -0.10 -10.16
CA THR A 76 -6.24 0.22 -11.21
C THR A 76 -5.57 0.50 -12.55
N ARG A 77 -4.36 1.07 -12.55
CA ARG A 77 -3.56 1.29 -13.77
C ARG A 77 -2.99 -0.01 -14.34
N GLU A 78 -2.66 -0.97 -13.49
CA GLU A 78 -2.29 -2.34 -13.87
C GLU A 78 -3.51 -3.17 -14.34
N GLY A 79 -4.73 -2.62 -14.22
CA GLY A 79 -5.95 -3.28 -14.69
C GLY A 79 -6.45 -4.39 -13.76
N LEU A 80 -6.11 -4.32 -12.47
CA LEU A 80 -6.68 -5.22 -11.46
C LEU A 80 -8.21 -5.12 -11.44
N ASP A 81 -8.87 -6.26 -11.27
CA ASP A 81 -10.32 -6.31 -11.14
C ASP A 81 -10.79 -5.86 -9.75
N GLU A 82 -12.10 -5.68 -9.59
CA GLU A 82 -12.69 -5.19 -8.34
C GLU A 82 -12.33 -6.06 -7.14
N ARG A 83 -12.38 -7.39 -7.29
CA ARG A 83 -11.98 -8.36 -6.25
C ARG A 83 -10.52 -8.14 -5.83
N SER A 84 -9.61 -8.00 -6.79
CA SER A 84 -8.19 -7.79 -6.52
C SER A 84 -7.92 -6.43 -5.87
N ILE A 85 -8.63 -5.38 -6.27
CA ILE A 85 -8.56 -4.05 -5.64
C ILE A 85 -9.03 -4.10 -4.20
N GLU A 86 -10.11 -4.83 -3.89
CA GLU A 86 -10.58 -4.97 -2.52
C GLU A 86 -9.57 -5.68 -1.62
N LEU A 87 -9.00 -6.79 -2.10
CA LEU A 87 -7.94 -7.53 -1.39
C LEU A 87 -6.69 -6.67 -1.20
N LEU A 88 -6.27 -5.95 -2.24
CA LEU A 88 -5.13 -5.05 -2.20
C LEU A 88 -5.33 -3.92 -1.17
N ALA A 89 -6.52 -3.33 -1.13
CA ALA A 89 -6.84 -2.25 -0.21
C ALA A 89 -6.83 -2.73 1.25
N ASP A 90 -7.41 -3.90 1.54
CA ASP A 90 -7.34 -4.50 2.88
C ASP A 90 -5.91 -4.91 3.26
N ALA A 91 -5.12 -5.42 2.31
CA ALA A 91 -3.71 -5.71 2.56
C ALA A 91 -2.94 -4.42 2.88
N ALA A 92 -3.16 -3.33 2.12
CA ALA A 92 -2.48 -2.06 2.29
C ALA A 92 -2.72 -1.42 3.67
N ILE A 93 -3.96 -1.39 4.15
CA ILE A 93 -4.27 -0.77 5.45
C ILE A 93 -3.81 -1.62 6.65
N HIS A 94 -3.55 -2.92 6.44
CA HIS A 94 -3.19 -3.86 7.50
C HIS A 94 -1.74 -4.39 7.41
N HIS A 95 -0.97 -4.14 6.35
CA HIS A 95 0.32 -4.81 6.12
C HIS A 95 1.32 -4.65 7.28
N ASP A 96 1.27 -3.52 7.99
CA ASP A 96 2.22 -3.13 9.04
C ASP A 96 1.68 -3.22 10.47
N ILE A 97 0.46 -3.73 10.70
CA ILE A 97 -0.17 -3.78 12.04
C ILE A 97 0.55 -4.72 13.02
N GLY A 98 1.40 -5.61 12.51
CA GLY A 98 2.26 -6.54 13.23
C GLY A 98 3.65 -5.98 13.60
N ARG A 99 3.94 -4.71 13.26
CA ARG A 99 5.19 -4.06 13.71
C ARG A 99 5.18 -3.81 15.21
N GLU A 100 6.33 -4.10 15.84
CA GLU A 100 6.59 -3.88 17.26
C GLU A 100 7.77 -2.92 17.51
N ASP A 101 8.53 -2.63 16.45
CA ASP A 101 9.64 -1.70 16.42
C ASP A 101 9.85 -1.11 15.00
N GLU A 102 10.78 -0.16 14.89
CA GLU A 102 11.14 0.52 13.63
C GLU A 102 12.12 -0.29 12.76
N THR A 103 12.47 -1.51 13.15
CA THR A 103 13.44 -2.31 12.41
C THR A 103 12.78 -2.94 11.19
N ASN A 104 13.56 -3.08 10.11
CA ASN A 104 13.12 -3.81 8.95
C ASN A 104 13.32 -5.31 9.20
N ASN A 105 12.29 -5.94 9.77
CA ASN A 105 12.29 -7.37 10.08
C ASN A 105 11.33 -8.10 9.13
N ASP A 106 11.81 -9.06 8.36
CA ASP A 106 11.04 -9.88 7.42
C ASP A 106 9.80 -10.57 8.01
N TYR A 107 9.67 -10.64 9.35
CA TYR A 107 8.54 -11.28 10.03
C TYR A 107 7.36 -10.35 10.34
N HIS A 108 7.44 -9.03 10.10
CA HIS A 108 6.32 -8.12 10.45
C HIS A 108 5.05 -8.43 9.64
N GLY A 109 5.18 -8.79 8.36
CA GLY A 109 4.05 -9.22 7.53
C GLY A 109 3.31 -10.42 8.11
N ARG A 110 4.04 -11.48 8.49
CA ARG A 110 3.45 -12.63 9.21
C ARG A 110 2.75 -12.24 10.51
N LYS A 111 3.35 -11.36 11.32
CA LYS A 111 2.71 -10.86 12.55
C LYS A 111 1.44 -10.06 12.25
N SER A 112 1.41 -9.32 11.14
CA SER A 112 0.22 -8.61 10.68
C SER A 112 -0.90 -9.59 10.32
N VAL A 113 -0.58 -10.71 9.67
CA VAL A 113 -1.54 -11.79 9.42
C VAL A 113 -2.09 -12.38 10.72
N GLU A 114 -1.23 -12.68 11.69
CA GLU A 114 -1.66 -13.21 13.00
C GLU A 114 -2.63 -12.24 13.69
N LYS A 115 -2.37 -10.93 13.62
CA LYS A 115 -3.23 -9.89 14.20
C LYS A 115 -4.55 -9.75 13.43
N MET A 116 -4.52 -9.80 12.10
CA MET A 116 -5.71 -9.79 11.24
C MET A 116 -6.65 -10.94 11.60
N ILE A 117 -6.13 -12.17 11.72
CA ILE A 117 -6.92 -13.36 12.09
C ILE A 117 -7.47 -13.21 13.52
N LYS A 118 -6.61 -12.83 14.48
CA LYS A 118 -6.99 -12.66 15.89
C LYS A 118 -8.13 -11.65 16.06
N ASN A 119 -8.08 -10.55 15.31
CA ASN A 119 -9.05 -9.47 15.37
C ASN A 119 -10.22 -9.67 14.39
N LYS A 120 -10.26 -10.77 13.64
CA LYS A 120 -11.31 -11.11 12.66
C LYS A 120 -11.49 -10.03 11.57
N LEU A 121 -10.41 -9.37 11.17
CA LEU A 121 -10.46 -8.29 10.18
C LEU A 121 -10.68 -8.81 8.75
N ASP A 122 -10.51 -10.11 8.54
CA ASP A 122 -10.70 -10.81 7.26
C ASP A 122 -12.05 -11.55 7.18
N CYS A 123 -12.95 -11.38 8.15
CA CYS A 123 -14.12 -12.24 8.30
C CYS A 123 -15.14 -12.15 7.15
N LYS A 124 -15.08 -11.09 6.33
CA LYS A 124 -15.92 -10.91 5.14
C LYS A 124 -15.49 -11.78 3.94
N TYR A 125 -14.26 -12.30 3.95
CA TYR A 125 -13.70 -13.05 2.82
C TYR A 125 -13.96 -14.56 2.93
N GLY A 126 -14.12 -15.20 1.76
CA GLY A 126 -14.07 -16.66 1.63
C GLY A 126 -12.66 -17.21 1.84
N ASP A 127 -12.53 -18.53 1.89
CA ASP A 127 -11.27 -19.18 2.27
C ASP A 127 -10.11 -18.86 1.30
N GLU A 128 -10.34 -18.86 -0.02
CA GLU A 128 -9.28 -18.55 -1.00
C GLU A 128 -8.84 -17.09 -0.90
N ASP A 129 -9.79 -16.15 -0.80
CA ASP A 129 -9.49 -14.72 -0.65
C ASP A 129 -8.71 -14.43 0.63
N LYS A 130 -9.03 -15.11 1.74
CA LYS A 130 -8.23 -15.03 2.97
C LYS A 130 -6.80 -15.51 2.75
N ARG A 131 -6.60 -16.63 2.06
CA ARG A 131 -5.26 -17.14 1.77
C ARG A 131 -4.46 -16.16 0.94
N ILE A 132 -5.06 -15.58 -0.11
CA ILE A 132 -4.42 -14.55 -0.95
C ILE A 132 -4.07 -13.33 -0.11
N LEU A 133 -5.03 -12.79 0.66
CA LEU A 133 -4.82 -11.63 1.54
C LEU A 133 -3.67 -11.88 2.53
N HIS A 134 -3.67 -13.04 3.18
CA HIS A 134 -2.61 -13.40 4.13
C HIS A 134 -1.26 -13.60 3.46
N MET A 135 -1.22 -14.22 2.29
CA MET A 135 0.01 -14.43 1.52
C MET A 135 0.61 -13.10 1.07
N VAL A 136 -0.21 -12.19 0.55
CA VAL A 136 0.20 -10.84 0.14
C VAL A 136 0.77 -10.06 1.34
N MET A 137 0.08 -10.12 2.49
CA MET A 137 0.54 -9.46 3.72
C MET A 137 1.80 -10.09 4.31
N ASP A 138 2.00 -11.41 4.28
CA ASP A 138 3.28 -12.02 4.68
C ASP A 138 4.38 -11.71 3.64
N GLY A 139 3.99 -11.64 2.37
CA GLY A 139 4.85 -11.49 1.20
C GLY A 139 5.48 -10.12 1.02
N HIS A 140 4.79 -9.04 1.37
CA HIS A 140 5.25 -7.68 1.04
C HIS A 140 6.61 -7.31 1.67
N ALA A 141 6.98 -8.00 2.75
CA ALA A 141 8.20 -7.76 3.52
C ALA A 141 9.37 -8.67 3.12
N VAL A 142 9.15 -9.69 2.29
CA VAL A 142 10.16 -10.73 1.99
C VAL A 142 10.74 -10.58 0.59
N GLY A 143 11.96 -11.10 0.40
CA GLY A 143 12.61 -11.14 -0.91
C GLY A 143 11.98 -12.17 -1.88
N PRO A 144 12.26 -12.04 -3.19
CA PRO A 144 11.67 -12.87 -4.24
C PRO A 144 11.93 -14.37 -4.06
N ASP A 145 13.05 -14.74 -3.44
CA ASP A 145 13.42 -16.13 -3.17
C ASP A 145 12.42 -16.86 -2.27
N ARG A 146 11.59 -16.13 -1.51
CA ARG A 146 10.62 -16.69 -0.57
C ARG A 146 9.19 -16.78 -1.11
N LEU A 147 8.94 -16.32 -2.35
CA LEU A 147 7.59 -16.34 -2.95
C LEU A 147 7.04 -17.76 -3.08
N ASN A 148 7.84 -18.70 -3.57
CA ASN A 148 7.44 -20.11 -3.70
C ASN A 148 7.11 -20.74 -2.33
N GLU A 149 7.84 -20.37 -1.28
CA GLU A 149 7.53 -20.83 0.08
C GLU A 149 6.17 -20.33 0.55
N LEU A 150 5.81 -19.09 0.20
CA LEU A 150 4.55 -18.47 0.59
C LEU A 150 3.37 -19.09 -0.16
N ILE A 151 3.51 -19.33 -1.46
CA ILE A 151 2.49 -20.03 -2.27
C ILE A 151 2.17 -21.39 -1.66
N VAL A 152 3.19 -22.17 -1.29
CA VAL A 152 3.01 -23.48 -0.64
C VAL A 152 2.43 -23.35 0.77
N ARG A 153 2.92 -22.38 1.56
CA ARG A 153 2.48 -22.18 2.96
C ARG A 153 1.00 -21.82 3.06
N TYR A 154 0.53 -20.95 2.18
CA TYR A 154 -0.85 -20.46 2.19
C TYR A 154 -1.78 -21.27 1.29
N ASP A 155 -1.28 -22.31 0.61
CA ASP A 155 -2.05 -23.16 -0.30
C ASP A 155 -2.79 -22.33 -1.37
N ILE A 156 -2.02 -21.45 -2.04
CA ILE A 156 -2.53 -20.52 -3.07
C ILE A 156 -2.76 -21.28 -4.37
N TRP A 157 -3.98 -21.25 -4.89
CA TRP A 157 -4.33 -21.85 -6.17
C TRP A 157 -4.47 -20.78 -7.26
N ASP A 158 -4.96 -19.60 -6.89
CA ASP A 158 -5.15 -18.45 -7.78
C ASP A 158 -3.92 -17.53 -7.78
N ILE A 159 -2.81 -18.05 -8.30
CA ILE A 159 -1.52 -17.33 -8.39
C ILE A 159 -1.64 -16.11 -9.31
N ASP A 160 -2.46 -16.22 -10.36
CA ASP A 160 -2.69 -15.14 -11.34
C ASP A 160 -3.36 -13.92 -10.70
N THR A 161 -4.16 -14.11 -9.64
CA THR A 161 -4.69 -13.02 -8.81
C THR A 161 -3.69 -12.58 -7.72
N ALA A 162 -3.06 -13.53 -7.02
CA ALA A 162 -2.20 -13.21 -5.88
C ALA A 162 -0.94 -12.42 -6.26
N ASN A 163 -0.26 -12.78 -7.36
CA ASN A 163 1.01 -12.18 -7.74
C ASN A 163 0.89 -10.69 -8.11
N PRO A 164 -0.07 -10.26 -8.95
CA PRO A 164 -0.26 -8.84 -9.23
C PRO A 164 -0.57 -8.01 -7.99
N ILE A 165 -1.40 -8.53 -7.07
CA ILE A 165 -1.70 -7.83 -5.81
C ILE A 165 -0.42 -7.64 -4.98
N LEU A 166 0.38 -8.69 -4.84
CA LEU A 166 1.63 -8.61 -4.09
C LEU A 166 2.62 -7.63 -4.71
N ALA A 167 2.79 -7.67 -6.04
CA ALA A 167 3.67 -6.76 -6.76
C ALA A 167 3.28 -5.29 -6.53
N VAL A 168 1.98 -4.98 -6.63
CA VAL A 168 1.46 -3.63 -6.41
C VAL A 168 1.65 -3.18 -4.96
N LEU A 169 1.37 -4.05 -3.98
CA LEU A 169 1.56 -3.70 -2.57
C LEU A 169 3.05 -3.41 -2.26
N MET A 170 3.96 -4.23 -2.78
CA MET A 170 5.41 -4.03 -2.62
C MET A 170 5.87 -2.71 -3.25
N ASP A 171 5.38 -2.38 -4.44
CA ASP A 171 5.68 -1.12 -5.11
C ASP A 171 5.14 0.08 -4.35
N ALA A 172 3.91 -0.01 -3.82
CA ALA A 172 3.31 1.05 -3.03
C ALA A 172 4.05 1.29 -1.70
N ASP A 173 4.43 0.23 -0.96
CA ASP A 173 5.30 0.37 0.22
C ASP A 173 6.66 0.97 -0.14
N ALA A 174 7.28 0.48 -1.22
CA ALA A 174 8.57 0.95 -1.69
C ALA A 174 8.54 2.44 -2.05
N LEU A 175 7.53 2.89 -2.80
CA LEU A 175 7.30 4.29 -3.15
C LEU A 175 7.16 5.17 -1.91
N ASP A 176 6.43 4.72 -0.88
CA ASP A 176 6.29 5.51 0.35
C ASP A 176 7.60 5.64 1.16
N ARG A 177 8.67 4.90 0.79
CA ARG A 177 10.01 5.08 1.41
C ARG A 177 10.65 6.43 1.07
N VAL A 178 10.06 7.23 0.18
CA VAL A 178 10.41 8.65 0.05
C VAL A 178 10.31 9.39 1.38
N ARG A 179 9.39 8.99 2.27
CA ARG A 179 9.22 9.55 3.63
C ARG A 179 10.47 9.46 4.50
N ILE A 180 11.32 8.47 4.24
CA ILE A 180 12.55 8.17 4.97
C ILE A 180 13.80 8.32 4.11
N ASN A 181 13.67 8.83 2.87
CA ASN A 181 14.74 8.92 1.89
C ASN A 181 15.43 7.57 1.61
N ARG A 182 14.63 6.50 1.49
CA ARG A 182 15.12 5.13 1.21
C ARG A 182 14.40 4.43 0.06
N LEU A 183 13.72 5.17 -0.82
CA LEU A 183 13.23 4.60 -2.06
C LEU A 183 14.42 4.17 -2.93
N ASP A 184 14.48 2.89 -3.29
CA ASP A 184 15.28 2.42 -4.41
C ASP A 184 14.34 2.18 -5.60
N PRO A 185 14.32 3.07 -6.59
CA PRO A 185 13.37 2.98 -7.68
C PRO A 185 13.66 1.79 -8.62
N ASN A 186 14.84 1.16 -8.54
CA ASN A 186 15.16 -0.05 -9.31
C ASN A 186 14.50 -1.32 -8.72
N CYS A 187 13.93 -1.23 -7.52
CA CYS A 187 13.17 -2.31 -6.91
C CYS A 187 11.68 -2.26 -7.24
N LEU A 188 11.22 -1.25 -8.00
CA LEU A 188 9.84 -1.17 -8.46
C LEU A 188 9.61 -2.22 -9.55
N GLN A 189 8.53 -2.99 -9.40
CA GLN A 189 8.24 -4.17 -10.20
C GLN A 189 7.32 -3.86 -11.39
N THR A 190 6.39 -2.92 -11.22
CA THR A 190 5.38 -2.58 -12.21
C THR A 190 5.74 -1.34 -13.02
N ASP A 191 5.39 -1.34 -14.31
CA ASP A 191 5.64 -0.22 -15.21
C ASP A 191 4.90 1.05 -14.76
N ASN A 192 3.73 0.91 -14.12
CA ASN A 192 3.01 2.06 -13.60
C ASN A 192 3.65 2.62 -12.34
N ALA A 193 4.17 1.80 -11.42
CA ALA A 193 4.85 2.30 -10.20
C ALA A 193 6.11 3.10 -10.52
N VAL A 194 6.86 2.69 -11.54
CA VAL A 194 8.05 3.39 -12.05
C VAL A 194 7.76 4.86 -12.42
N GLN A 195 6.52 5.17 -12.79
CA GLN A 195 6.09 6.52 -13.18
C GLN A 195 5.56 7.37 -12.00
N MET A 196 5.55 6.82 -10.78
CA MET A 196 4.92 7.41 -9.58
C MET A 196 5.90 8.05 -8.60
N VAL A 197 7.19 8.12 -8.91
CA VAL A 197 8.20 8.64 -7.98
C VAL A 197 7.98 10.12 -7.67
N ASP A 198 7.64 10.94 -8.67
CA ASP A 198 7.30 12.36 -8.43
C ASP A 198 6.03 12.51 -7.61
N PHE A 199 4.98 11.75 -7.96
CA PHE A 199 3.73 11.75 -7.21
C PHE A 199 3.93 11.33 -5.76
N ALA A 200 4.67 10.24 -5.49
CA ALA A 200 4.93 9.78 -4.13
C ALA A 200 5.66 10.86 -3.28
N GLN A 201 6.59 11.61 -3.88
CA GLN A 201 7.26 12.73 -3.21
C GLN A 201 6.31 13.90 -2.93
N GLY A 202 5.40 14.21 -3.86
CA GLY A 202 4.35 15.20 -3.66
C GLY A 202 3.37 14.79 -2.57
N LEU A 203 2.86 13.57 -2.67
CA LEU A 203 1.96 12.96 -1.71
C LEU A 203 2.53 13.02 -0.30
N TYR A 204 3.78 12.59 -0.06
CA TYR A 204 4.37 12.66 1.28
C TYR A 204 4.47 14.09 1.81
N ARG A 205 4.78 15.07 0.95
CA ARG A 205 4.91 16.48 1.34
C ARG A 205 3.56 17.08 1.75
N ASP A 206 2.51 16.76 1.00
CA ASP A 206 1.19 17.40 1.11
C ASP A 206 0.12 16.47 1.73
N PHE A 207 0.55 15.34 2.31
CA PHE A 207 -0.35 14.26 2.72
C PHE A 207 -1.44 14.70 3.69
N GLU A 208 -1.12 15.53 4.67
CA GLU A 208 -2.10 16.01 5.65
C GLU A 208 -3.25 16.79 4.97
N GLN A 209 -2.94 17.59 3.95
CA GLN A 209 -3.96 18.34 3.21
C GLN A 209 -4.80 17.40 2.33
N PHE A 210 -4.13 16.43 1.70
CA PHE A 210 -4.80 15.41 0.90
C PHE A 210 -5.80 14.58 1.73
N ASP A 211 -5.35 14.06 2.89
CA ASP A 211 -6.15 13.19 3.74
C ASP A 211 -7.37 13.92 4.33
N LEU A 212 -7.20 15.19 4.72
CA LEU A 212 -8.30 16.05 5.16
C LEU A 212 -9.33 16.31 4.05
N TRP A 213 -8.86 16.57 2.82
CA TRP A 213 -9.75 16.80 1.67
C TRP A 213 -10.64 15.58 1.40
N THR A 214 -10.08 14.38 1.52
CA THR A 214 -10.85 13.14 1.33
C THR A 214 -11.83 12.87 2.48
N ASP A 215 -11.49 13.25 3.71
CA ASP A 215 -12.39 13.12 4.87
C ASP A 215 -13.61 14.07 4.74
N ASP A 216 -13.40 15.29 4.26
CA ASP A 216 -14.48 16.28 4.03
C ASP A 216 -15.36 15.94 2.82
N SER A 217 -14.81 15.23 1.82
CA SER A 217 -15.53 14.88 0.58
C SER A 217 -16.48 13.68 0.70
N GLY A 218 -16.40 12.91 1.80
CA GLY A 218 -16.93 11.54 1.86
C GLY A 218 -18.02 11.25 2.88
N LEU A 219 -18.39 12.19 3.75
CA LEU A 219 -19.40 11.96 4.81
C LEU A 219 -20.25 13.21 5.05
N ASP A 220 -21.00 13.65 4.04
CA ASP A 220 -22.21 14.43 4.32
C ASP A 220 -23.24 13.44 4.92
N GLU A 221 -23.54 13.61 6.20
CA GLU A 221 -24.55 12.83 6.94
C GLU A 221 -25.90 12.92 6.22
N GLY A 222 -26.22 11.93 5.39
CA GLY A 222 -27.39 12.08 4.52
C GLY A 222 -27.81 10.84 3.73
N VAL A 223 -27.74 9.64 4.30
CA VAL A 223 -28.56 8.52 3.82
C VAL A 223 -29.11 7.73 5.01
N GLU A 224 -30.16 8.27 5.63
CA GLU A 224 -31.24 7.39 6.09
C GLU A 224 -32.02 6.95 4.85
N LEU A 225 -32.14 5.64 4.62
CA LEU A 225 -33.37 4.90 4.31
C LEU A 225 -33.09 3.38 4.31
#